data_AF-A0A0V0ZSL2-F1
#
_entry.id   AF-A0A0V0ZSL2-F1
#
_cell.length_a   1.000
_cell.length_b   1.000
_cell.length_c   1.000
_cell.angle_alpha   90.00
_cell.angle_beta   90.00
_cell.angle_gamma   90.00
#
_symmetry.space_group_name_H-M   'P 1'
#
loop_
_entity.id
_entity.type
_entity.pdbx_description
1 polymer ?
#
loop_
_entity_poly.entity_id
_entity_poly.type
_entity_poly.pdbx_seq_one_letter_code
_entity_poly.pdbx_strand_id
1 'polypeptide(L)'
;MLKKRLESLNYRGAHSLNLEDDCQFRSLIRWLECEKIQYYGKGHCRQLSDINSPVWNKAFQQYLDNLHCTNCQRTTRYGVVEWLLGFAVHVAYQNQISEAEPAAKRYADGESRCKNTEVDKLKHFRCDEPKFEDFVQTIANLLGVTSHPDIVTTLKAVNSALSAKCSISPNEKKLESLSAQAIDLSDFESALEIKDKALVEVAAVLRMLYVKKLRLVQSQINELITVVQEMTANPKTDQRLGKVADFMLERKLPNVMVVGTPATGKTTIISEVAKRCGMALMQLSEIAIKHGFTLDYDSTYSCDVLDESRLLEHIKPQVLRGGNVIEYHGCDMFTSGTIDAVIILHTDTELLYDRLLARQYSEQKIRSNMECEIFRAIDDEVDQGFDDRTVVLRLLNNYPEDIDRNVGKIISLIEDLKARFAATSS
;
A
#
# COMPACT_ATOMS: atom_id res chain seq x y z
N MET A 1 -25.90 12.43 -8.16
CA MET A 1 -25.33 11.42 -9.09
C MET A 1 -24.82 12.04 -10.40
N LEU A 2 -25.61 12.93 -11.03
CA LEU A 2 -25.29 13.58 -12.31
C LEU A 2 -23.92 14.29 -12.35
N LYS A 3 -23.56 15.05 -11.30
CA LYS A 3 -22.25 15.74 -11.19
C LYS A 3 -21.06 14.77 -11.22
N LYS A 4 -21.10 13.69 -10.43
CA LYS A 4 -20.05 12.65 -10.41
C LYS A 4 -19.89 11.96 -11.78
N ARG A 5 -20.97 11.75 -12.53
CA ARG A 5 -20.90 11.19 -13.89
C ARG A 5 -20.28 12.19 -14.88
N LEU A 6 -20.62 13.47 -14.79
CA LEU A 6 -20.01 14.52 -15.61
C LEU A 6 -18.51 14.69 -15.31
N GLU A 7 -18.12 14.63 -14.03
CA GLU A 7 -16.72 14.62 -13.59
C GLU A 7 -15.98 13.42 -14.18
N SER A 8 -16.57 12.22 -14.11
CA SER A 8 -15.95 11.01 -14.69
C SER A 8 -15.75 11.07 -16.21
N LEU A 9 -16.56 11.87 -16.91
CA LEU A 9 -16.44 12.10 -18.34
C LEU A 9 -15.58 13.33 -18.68
N ASN A 10 -14.99 14.00 -17.68
CA ASN A 10 -14.18 15.23 -17.78
C ASN A 10 -14.92 16.45 -18.36
N TYR A 11 -16.20 16.65 -18.00
CA TYR A 11 -16.94 17.84 -18.42
C TYR A 11 -16.52 19.08 -17.60
N ARG A 12 -15.99 20.12 -18.27
CA ARG A 12 -15.44 21.32 -17.63
C ARG A 12 -16.45 22.14 -16.79
N GLY A 13 -17.76 21.99 -17.04
CA GLY A 13 -18.83 22.74 -16.38
C GLY A 13 -19.64 21.95 -15.34
N ALA A 14 -19.12 20.85 -14.81
CA ALA A 14 -19.90 19.90 -14.00
C ALA A 14 -20.50 20.50 -12.71
N HIS A 15 -19.86 21.50 -12.10
CA HIS A 15 -20.27 22.05 -10.81
C HIS A 15 -21.34 23.16 -10.90
N SER A 16 -21.41 23.88 -12.03
CA SER A 16 -22.29 25.04 -12.25
C SER A 16 -23.47 24.79 -13.20
N LEU A 17 -23.67 23.56 -13.65
CA LEU A 17 -24.68 23.19 -14.63
C LEU A 17 -26.12 23.35 -14.09
N ASN A 18 -26.93 24.15 -14.76
CA ASN A 18 -28.37 24.24 -14.59
C ASN A 18 -29.10 23.63 -15.80
N LEU A 19 -29.93 22.60 -15.58
CA LEU A 19 -30.67 21.90 -16.63
C LEU A 19 -31.99 22.60 -17.02
N GLU A 20 -32.43 23.57 -16.21
CA GLU A 20 -33.60 24.40 -16.51
C GLU A 20 -33.26 25.50 -17.53
N ASP A 21 -31.98 25.88 -17.63
CA ASP A 21 -31.46 26.78 -18.65
C ASP A 21 -31.29 26.06 -20.00
N ASP A 22 -32.07 26.50 -21.00
CA ASP A 22 -32.06 25.98 -22.36
C ASP A 22 -30.66 26.02 -23.00
N CYS A 23 -29.89 27.08 -22.77
CA CYS A 23 -28.57 27.25 -23.37
C CYS A 23 -27.58 26.22 -22.81
N GLN A 24 -27.60 26.01 -21.50
CA GLN A 24 -26.72 25.05 -20.83
C GLN A 24 -27.12 23.61 -21.13
N PHE A 25 -28.42 23.31 -21.15
CA PHE A 25 -28.95 22.01 -21.52
C PHE A 25 -28.52 21.61 -22.94
N ARG A 26 -28.76 22.47 -23.94
CA ARG A 26 -28.40 22.20 -25.34
C ARG A 26 -26.89 22.10 -25.55
N SER A 27 -26.10 22.91 -24.83
CA SER A 27 -24.64 22.83 -24.85
C SER A 27 -24.12 21.51 -24.31
N LEU A 28 -24.72 20.97 -23.24
CA LEU A 28 -24.36 19.67 -22.68
C LEU A 28 -24.67 18.53 -23.65
N ILE A 29 -25.85 18.54 -24.28
CA ILE A 29 -26.23 17.52 -25.26
C ILE A 29 -25.30 17.55 -26.48
N ARG A 30 -24.96 18.73 -26.98
CA ARG A 30 -23.99 18.90 -28.06
C ARG A 30 -22.63 18.30 -27.67
N TRP A 31 -22.16 18.58 -26.46
CA TRP A 31 -20.90 18.02 -25.97
C TRP A 31 -20.94 16.49 -25.88
N LEU A 32 -22.01 15.92 -25.33
CA LEU A 32 -22.18 14.47 -25.23
C LEU A 32 -22.12 13.78 -26.60
N GLU A 33 -22.80 14.33 -27.60
CA GLU A 33 -22.78 13.75 -28.95
C GLU A 33 -21.44 13.98 -29.66
N CYS A 34 -20.88 15.19 -29.61
CA CYS A 34 -19.64 15.50 -30.35
C CYS A 34 -18.41 14.82 -29.76
N GLU A 35 -18.33 14.65 -28.44
CA GLU A 35 -17.11 14.16 -27.80
C GLU A 35 -17.21 12.72 -27.29
N LYS A 36 -18.39 12.25 -26.85
CA LYS A 36 -18.51 10.97 -26.13
C LYS A 36 -19.29 9.90 -26.89
N ILE A 37 -20.49 10.20 -27.34
CA ILE A 37 -21.40 9.23 -27.95
C ILE A 37 -21.09 9.05 -29.45
N GLN A 38 -20.86 10.14 -30.19
CA GLN A 38 -20.47 10.16 -31.61
C GLN A 38 -21.34 9.28 -32.53
N TYR A 39 -22.62 9.10 -32.22
CA TYR A 39 -23.50 8.18 -32.94
C TYR A 39 -23.67 8.57 -34.41
N TYR A 40 -23.80 9.86 -34.71
CA TYR A 40 -23.91 10.35 -36.09
C TYR A 40 -22.56 10.52 -36.81
N GLY A 41 -21.44 10.24 -36.15
CA GLY A 41 -20.09 10.49 -36.65
C GLY A 41 -19.73 11.98 -36.72
N LYS A 42 -18.43 12.29 -36.84
CA LYS A 42 -17.84 13.64 -36.68
C LYS A 42 -18.39 14.73 -37.63
N GLY A 43 -19.23 14.38 -38.62
CA GLY A 43 -19.75 15.29 -39.64
C GLY A 43 -21.25 15.62 -39.60
N HIS A 44 -22.08 14.85 -38.88
CA HIS A 44 -23.55 14.99 -38.98
C HIS A 44 -24.25 15.69 -37.80
N CYS A 45 -23.50 16.31 -36.88
CA CYS A 45 -24.07 17.07 -35.76
C CYS A 45 -24.79 18.37 -36.14
N ARG A 46 -24.93 18.73 -37.43
CA ARG A 46 -25.37 20.08 -37.86
C ARG A 46 -26.69 20.55 -37.22
N GLN A 47 -27.64 19.65 -36.98
CA GLN A 47 -28.94 19.99 -36.40
C GLN A 47 -28.95 20.09 -34.86
N LEU A 48 -28.01 19.42 -34.17
CA LEU A 48 -27.84 19.48 -32.71
C LEU A 48 -26.71 20.45 -32.28
N SER A 49 -25.84 20.83 -33.21
CA SER A 49 -24.75 21.79 -33.00
C SER A 49 -25.23 23.23 -32.90
N ASP A 50 -26.32 23.58 -33.58
CA ASP A 50 -26.93 24.91 -33.53
C ASP A 50 -27.90 25.01 -32.35
N ILE A 51 -27.36 25.46 -31.22
CA ILE A 51 -28.06 25.59 -29.94
C ILE A 51 -29.28 26.54 -30.04
N ASN A 52 -29.29 27.48 -30.98
CA ASN A 52 -30.33 28.51 -31.10
C ASN A 52 -31.40 28.20 -32.15
N SER A 53 -31.28 27.07 -32.87
CA SER A 53 -32.24 26.72 -33.92
C SER A 53 -33.61 26.34 -33.35
N PRO A 54 -34.73 26.80 -33.94
CA PRO A 54 -36.07 26.36 -33.55
C PRO A 54 -36.35 24.89 -33.90
N VAL A 55 -35.54 24.29 -34.79
CA VAL A 55 -35.66 22.89 -35.21
C VAL A 55 -34.95 21.92 -34.25
N TRP A 56 -34.15 22.45 -33.32
CA TRP A 56 -33.31 21.68 -32.41
C TRP A 56 -34.11 20.66 -31.59
N ASN A 57 -35.27 21.05 -31.06
CA ASN A 57 -36.11 20.17 -30.24
C ASN A 57 -36.62 18.94 -31.02
N LYS A 58 -36.97 19.13 -32.30
CA LYS A 58 -37.42 18.04 -33.18
C LYS A 58 -36.27 17.10 -33.55
N ALA A 59 -35.09 17.66 -33.83
CA ALA A 59 -33.88 16.89 -34.07
C ALA A 59 -33.44 16.10 -32.83
N PHE A 60 -33.58 16.69 -31.63
CA PHE A 60 -33.26 16.04 -30.37
C PHE A 60 -34.18 14.85 -30.06
N GLN A 61 -35.48 14.96 -30.34
CA GLN A 61 -36.40 13.82 -30.21
C GLN A 61 -36.03 12.67 -31.16
N GLN A 62 -35.73 12.99 -32.42
CA GLN A 62 -35.27 12.00 -33.40
C GLN A 62 -33.95 11.32 -32.97
N TYR A 63 -33.04 12.08 -32.37
CA TYR A 63 -31.79 11.55 -31.83
C TYR A 63 -32.03 10.54 -30.68
N LEU A 64 -32.94 10.86 -29.75
CA LEU A 64 -33.30 9.95 -28.66
C LEU A 64 -33.96 8.66 -29.16
N ASP A 65 -34.77 8.76 -30.21
CA ASP A 65 -35.41 7.60 -30.83
C ASP A 65 -34.39 6.71 -31.56
N ASN A 66 -33.41 7.31 -32.25
CA ASN A 66 -32.33 6.60 -32.94
C ASN A 66 -31.37 5.90 -31.96
N LEU A 67 -31.12 6.50 -30.79
CA LEU A 67 -30.35 5.86 -29.72
C LEU A 67 -31.12 4.76 -28.98
N HIS A 68 -32.38 4.49 -29.38
CA HIS A 68 -33.28 3.57 -28.70
C HIS A 68 -33.37 3.84 -27.20
N CYS A 69 -33.50 5.13 -26.82
CA CYS A 69 -33.65 5.51 -25.42
C CYS A 69 -34.94 4.90 -24.85
N THR A 70 -34.78 3.83 -24.07
CA THR A 70 -35.83 3.01 -23.45
C THR A 70 -36.43 3.65 -22.20
N ASN A 71 -35.95 4.82 -21.79
CA ASN A 71 -36.29 5.35 -20.49
C ASN A 71 -37.79 5.70 -20.39
N CYS A 72 -38.47 5.10 -19.42
CA CYS A 72 -39.85 5.35 -19.02
C CYS A 72 -40.08 6.75 -18.39
N GLN A 73 -39.11 7.67 -18.54
CA GLN A 73 -39.02 9.00 -17.93
C GLN A 73 -38.76 10.13 -18.96
N ARG A 74 -39.27 10.03 -20.20
CA ARG A 74 -39.19 11.11 -21.22
C ARG A 74 -39.87 12.43 -20.82
N THR A 75 -40.40 12.55 -19.61
CA THR A 75 -41.13 13.70 -19.08
C THR A 75 -40.25 14.77 -18.43
N THR A 76 -39.00 14.46 -18.02
CA THR A 76 -38.11 15.46 -17.39
C THR A 76 -36.75 15.54 -18.08
N ARG A 77 -36.22 16.76 -18.25
CA ARG A 77 -34.88 17.02 -18.82
C ARG A 77 -33.78 16.28 -18.06
N TYR A 78 -33.94 16.16 -16.74
CA TYR A 78 -33.02 15.45 -15.88
C TYR A 78 -32.94 13.95 -16.23
N GLY A 79 -34.08 13.26 -16.36
CA GLY A 79 -34.10 11.82 -16.67
C GLY A 79 -33.50 11.49 -18.03
N VAL A 80 -33.67 12.38 -19.01
CA VAL A 80 -33.05 12.24 -20.34
C VAL A 80 -31.53 12.39 -20.26
N VAL A 81 -31.03 13.39 -19.53
CA VAL A 81 -29.59 13.62 -19.37
C VAL A 81 -28.94 12.50 -18.56
N GLU A 82 -29.60 12.00 -17.51
CA GLU A 82 -29.09 10.90 -16.72
C GLU A 82 -28.91 9.61 -17.53
N TRP A 83 -29.88 9.30 -18.40
CA TRP A 83 -29.79 8.17 -19.32
C TRP A 83 -28.68 8.36 -20.35
N LEU A 84 -28.60 9.54 -20.98
CA LEU A 84 -27.54 9.83 -21.96
C LEU A 84 -26.15 9.80 -21.35
N LEU A 85 -25.98 10.24 -20.10
CA LEU A 85 -24.71 10.12 -19.39
C LEU A 85 -24.36 8.66 -19.10
N GLY A 86 -25.34 7.83 -18.72
CA GLY A 86 -25.14 6.40 -18.55
C GLY A 86 -24.72 5.72 -19.86
N PHE A 87 -25.39 6.06 -20.95
CA PHE A 87 -25.06 5.58 -22.30
C PHE A 87 -23.66 6.04 -22.74
N ALA A 88 -23.30 7.31 -22.51
CA ALA A 88 -21.98 7.84 -22.84
C ALA A 88 -20.84 7.15 -22.06
N VAL A 89 -21.07 6.84 -20.76
CA VAL A 89 -20.11 6.05 -19.97
C VAL A 89 -19.97 4.64 -20.53
N HIS A 90 -21.07 4.01 -20.93
CA HIS A 90 -21.06 2.68 -21.53
C HIS A 90 -20.28 2.65 -22.84
N VAL A 91 -20.53 3.61 -23.75
CA VAL A 91 -19.80 3.76 -25.02
C VAL A 91 -18.31 4.03 -24.77
N ALA A 92 -17.98 4.90 -23.81
CA ALA A 92 -16.58 5.16 -23.44
C ALA A 92 -15.88 3.89 -22.92
N TYR A 93 -16.58 3.06 -22.15
CA TYR A 93 -16.05 1.79 -21.66
C TYR A 93 -15.89 0.74 -22.76
N GLN A 94 -16.86 0.62 -23.67
CA GLN A 94 -16.77 -0.27 -24.83
C GLN A 94 -15.60 0.11 -25.76
N ASN A 95 -15.36 1.40 -25.98
CA ASN A 95 -14.21 1.86 -26.76
C ASN A 95 -12.88 1.49 -26.08
N GLN A 96 -12.80 1.62 -24.75
CA GLN A 96 -11.62 1.19 -23.98
C GLN A 96 -11.41 -0.33 -24.04
N ILE A 97 -12.49 -1.13 -24.02
CA ILE A 97 -12.40 -2.59 -24.19
C ILE A 97 -11.91 -2.93 -25.60
N SER A 98 -12.45 -2.31 -26.65
CA SER A 98 -12.02 -2.56 -28.02
C SER A 98 -10.57 -2.15 -28.30
N GLU A 99 -10.03 -1.17 -27.58
CA GLU A 99 -8.60 -0.81 -27.60
C GLU A 99 -7.75 -1.79 -26.78
N ALA A 100 -8.30 -2.34 -25.69
CA ALA A 100 -7.61 -3.26 -24.79
C ALA A 100 -7.59 -4.71 -25.29
N GLU A 101 -8.58 -5.17 -26.05
CA GLU A 101 -8.64 -6.53 -26.62
C GLU A 101 -7.45 -6.89 -27.54
N PRO A 102 -7.05 -6.05 -28.52
CA PRO A 102 -5.85 -6.33 -29.32
C PRO A 102 -4.55 -6.16 -28.51
N ALA A 103 -4.56 -5.39 -27.42
CA ALA A 103 -3.43 -5.33 -26.51
C ALA A 103 -3.32 -6.64 -25.70
N ALA A 104 -4.43 -7.14 -25.13
CA ALA A 104 -4.47 -8.38 -24.37
C ALA A 104 -4.15 -9.61 -25.24
N LYS A 105 -4.62 -9.68 -26.49
CA LYS A 105 -4.22 -10.75 -27.44
C LYS A 105 -2.72 -10.73 -27.75
N ARG A 106 -2.10 -9.54 -27.88
CA ARG A 106 -0.64 -9.42 -28.09
C ARG A 106 0.19 -9.84 -26.87
N TYR A 107 -0.35 -9.68 -25.66
CA TYR A 107 0.26 -10.19 -24.44
C TYR A 107 0.12 -11.71 -24.30
N ALA A 108 -1.00 -12.29 -24.77
CA ALA A 108 -1.22 -13.73 -24.77
C ALA A 108 -0.36 -14.48 -25.83
N ASP A 109 -0.12 -13.85 -26.99
CA ASP A 109 0.70 -14.43 -28.08
C ASP A 109 2.22 -14.22 -27.89
N GLY A 110 2.68 -13.72 -26.74
CA GLY A 110 4.10 -13.66 -26.39
C GLY A 110 4.95 -12.64 -27.14
N GLU A 111 4.36 -11.72 -27.93
CA GLU A 111 5.09 -10.60 -28.52
C GLU A 111 5.31 -9.49 -27.46
N SER A 112 6.39 -9.65 -26.69
CA SER A 112 6.94 -8.61 -25.82
C SER A 112 7.30 -7.36 -26.63
N ARG A 113 6.41 -6.38 -26.65
CA ARG A 113 6.70 -5.04 -27.18
C ARG A 113 7.16 -4.10 -26.07
N CYS A 114 8.34 -4.36 -25.52
CA CYS A 114 9.16 -3.26 -25.02
C CYS A 114 9.67 -2.47 -26.22
N LYS A 115 8.84 -1.58 -26.80
CA LYS A 115 9.36 -0.44 -27.55
C LYS A 115 9.72 0.67 -26.57
N ASN A 116 10.71 0.40 -25.74
CA ASN A 116 11.51 1.47 -25.17
C ASN A 116 12.42 1.93 -26.31
N THR A 117 11.98 2.95 -27.06
CA THR A 117 12.77 3.59 -28.12
C THR A 117 14.11 4.15 -27.62
N GLU A 118 14.32 4.22 -26.30
CA GLU A 118 15.60 4.56 -25.68
C GLU A 118 16.46 3.32 -25.34
N VAL A 119 15.85 2.17 -25.04
CA VAL A 119 16.60 0.93 -24.78
C VAL A 119 17.09 0.30 -26.10
N ASP A 120 16.36 0.49 -27.21
CA ASP A 120 16.86 0.09 -28.54
C ASP A 120 18.01 0.97 -29.04
N LYS A 121 18.15 2.22 -28.53
CA LYS A 121 19.36 3.05 -28.73
C LYS A 121 20.53 2.53 -27.89
N LEU A 122 20.27 1.97 -26.70
CA LEU A 122 21.29 1.36 -25.85
C LEU A 122 21.84 0.03 -26.41
N LYS A 123 21.04 -0.71 -27.20
CA LYS A 123 21.53 -1.91 -27.91
C LYS A 123 22.60 -1.61 -28.98
N HIS A 124 22.72 -0.36 -29.41
CA HIS A 124 23.71 0.10 -30.39
C HIS A 124 24.82 0.97 -29.76
N PHE A 125 24.81 1.15 -28.44
CA PHE A 125 25.85 1.89 -27.74
C PHE A 125 27.11 1.03 -27.65
N ARG A 126 28.16 1.42 -28.37
CA ARG A 126 29.48 0.80 -28.23
C ARG A 126 30.26 1.55 -27.16
N CYS A 127 30.90 0.81 -26.25
CA CYS A 127 31.73 1.38 -25.18
C CYS A 127 32.97 2.12 -25.70
N ASP A 128 33.26 2.02 -27.02
CA ASP A 128 34.44 2.58 -27.68
C ASP A 128 34.21 3.99 -28.27
N GLU A 129 33.06 4.63 -28.00
CA GLU A 129 32.84 6.01 -28.44
C GLU A 129 33.52 7.01 -27.49
N PRO A 130 34.32 7.97 -28.00
CA PRO A 130 35.06 8.92 -27.18
C PRO A 130 34.16 9.85 -26.33
N LYS A 131 32.88 9.99 -26.72
CA LYS A 131 31.88 10.74 -25.94
C LYS A 131 31.43 9.99 -24.67
N PHE A 132 31.52 8.67 -24.67
CA PHE A 132 31.15 7.83 -23.53
C PHE A 132 32.22 7.87 -22.45
N GLU A 133 33.50 7.85 -22.84
CA GLU A 133 34.62 8.01 -21.91
C GLU A 133 34.55 9.34 -21.14
N ASP A 134 34.34 10.45 -21.85
CA ASP A 134 34.18 11.77 -21.25
C ASP A 134 32.99 11.83 -20.27
N PHE A 135 31.89 11.16 -20.62
CA PHE A 135 30.70 11.09 -19.77
C PHE A 135 30.95 10.30 -18.49
N VAL A 136 31.56 9.11 -18.60
CA VAL A 136 31.91 8.26 -17.44
C VAL A 136 32.93 8.98 -16.56
N GLN A 137 33.91 9.66 -17.15
CA GLN A 137 34.92 10.43 -16.43
C GLN A 137 34.31 11.63 -15.70
N THR A 138 33.33 12.29 -16.30
CA THR A 138 32.58 13.40 -15.67
C THR A 138 31.83 12.90 -14.43
N ILE A 139 31.12 11.78 -14.54
CA ILE A 139 30.38 11.19 -13.41
C ILE A 139 31.35 10.71 -12.31
N ALA A 140 32.46 10.06 -12.68
CA ALA A 140 33.47 9.60 -11.74
C ALA A 140 34.08 10.79 -10.95
N ASN A 141 34.40 11.89 -11.62
CA ASN A 141 34.89 13.12 -10.99
C ASN A 141 33.84 13.72 -10.04
N LEU A 142 32.57 13.72 -10.45
CA LEU A 142 31.46 14.26 -9.64
C LEU A 142 31.21 13.43 -8.37
N LEU A 143 31.44 12.12 -8.44
CA LEU A 143 31.28 11.20 -7.32
C LEU A 143 32.54 11.03 -6.46
N GLY A 144 33.69 11.53 -6.93
CA GLY A 144 34.99 11.40 -6.27
C GLY A 144 35.63 10.01 -6.43
N VAL A 145 35.30 9.28 -7.50
CA VAL A 145 35.83 7.94 -7.79
C VAL A 145 37.11 8.06 -8.64
N THR A 146 38.17 7.37 -8.25
CA THR A 146 39.43 7.33 -9.00
C THR A 146 39.24 6.61 -10.33
N SER A 147 39.63 7.25 -11.44
CA SER A 147 39.50 6.65 -12.77
C SER A 147 40.53 5.55 -13.02
N HIS A 148 40.08 4.47 -13.64
CA HIS A 148 40.90 3.34 -14.06
C HIS A 148 41.02 3.32 -15.61
N PRO A 149 42.13 2.84 -16.19
CA PRO A 149 42.31 2.69 -17.65
C PRO A 149 41.30 1.73 -18.33
N ASP A 150 40.47 1.03 -17.56
CA ASP A 150 39.33 0.26 -18.06
C ASP A 150 38.04 0.95 -17.63
N ILE A 151 37.29 1.44 -18.61
CA ILE A 151 36.05 2.22 -18.44
C ILE A 151 34.98 1.40 -17.73
N VAL A 152 34.92 0.09 -17.98
CA VAL A 152 33.94 -0.80 -17.35
C VAL A 152 34.19 -0.90 -15.86
N THR A 153 35.46 -0.94 -15.45
CA THR A 153 35.86 -0.95 -14.04
C THR A 153 35.54 0.39 -13.36
N THR A 154 35.78 1.52 -14.05
CA THR A 154 35.37 2.85 -13.57
C THR A 154 33.84 2.96 -13.41
N LEU A 155 33.07 2.43 -14.36
CA LEU A 155 31.60 2.42 -14.30
C LEU A 155 31.06 1.55 -13.14
N LYS A 156 31.69 0.39 -12.89
CA LYS A 156 31.36 -0.47 -11.74
C LYS A 156 31.64 0.24 -10.42
N ALA A 157 32.75 0.96 -10.32
CA ALA A 157 33.10 1.75 -9.14
C ALA A 157 32.12 2.91 -8.94
N VAL A 158 31.72 3.60 -10.02
CA VAL A 158 30.66 4.62 -10.01
C VAL A 158 29.33 4.04 -9.54
N ASN A 159 28.91 2.89 -10.04
CA ASN A 159 27.66 2.24 -9.64
C ASN A 159 27.68 1.80 -8.17
N SER A 160 28.82 1.29 -7.69
CA SER A 160 29.01 0.95 -6.28
C SER A 160 28.95 2.20 -5.40
N ALA A 161 29.60 3.30 -5.80
CA ALA A 161 29.57 4.57 -5.09
C ALA A 161 28.16 5.20 -5.08
N LEU A 162 27.41 5.09 -6.18
CA LEU A 162 26.01 5.51 -6.25
C LEU A 162 25.12 4.62 -5.38
N SER A 163 25.32 3.30 -5.39
CA SER A 163 24.56 2.39 -4.52
C SER A 163 24.85 2.62 -3.03
N ALA A 164 26.06 3.10 -2.70
CA ALA A 164 26.45 3.44 -1.33
C ALA A 164 25.97 4.84 -0.90
N LYS A 165 25.79 5.79 -1.84
CA LYS A 165 25.30 7.14 -1.56
C LYS A 165 23.77 7.25 -1.67
N CYS A 166 23.16 6.49 -2.56
CA CYS A 166 21.72 6.34 -2.72
C CYS A 166 21.29 5.07 -1.98
N SER A 167 21.27 5.12 -0.64
CA SER A 167 20.52 4.15 0.16
C SER A 167 19.04 4.30 -0.18
N ILE A 168 18.59 3.62 -1.23
CA ILE A 168 17.18 3.40 -1.55
C ILE A 168 17.02 1.89 -1.65
N SER A 169 16.33 1.32 -0.65
CA SER A 169 15.63 0.03 -0.64
C SER A 169 16.39 -1.21 -1.19
N PRO A 170 16.70 -2.22 -0.35
CA PRO A 170 17.27 -3.49 -0.79
C PRO A 170 16.35 -4.34 -1.69
N ASN A 171 15.11 -3.91 -1.97
CA ASN A 171 14.08 -4.78 -2.52
C ASN A 171 14.20 -5.13 -4.01
N GLU A 172 15.03 -4.45 -4.80
CA GLU A 172 15.15 -4.83 -6.22
C GLU A 172 16.15 -5.96 -6.48
N LYS A 173 17.11 -6.21 -5.57
CA LYS A 173 18.15 -7.24 -5.79
C LYS A 173 17.73 -8.67 -5.46
N LYS A 174 16.52 -8.90 -4.92
CA LYS A 174 16.08 -10.24 -4.47
C LYS A 174 14.99 -10.88 -5.32
N LEU A 175 14.51 -10.21 -6.37
CA LEU A 175 13.45 -10.73 -7.23
C LEU A 175 13.96 -11.73 -8.29
N GLU A 176 15.28 -11.83 -8.52
CA GLU A 176 15.83 -12.69 -9.58
C GLU A 176 16.16 -14.14 -9.13
N SER A 177 15.95 -14.52 -7.86
CA SER A 177 16.34 -15.86 -7.38
C SER A 177 15.24 -16.71 -6.74
N LEU A 178 13.99 -16.27 -6.73
CA LEU A 178 12.87 -17.12 -6.33
C LEU A 178 12.28 -17.77 -7.58
N SER A 179 12.48 -19.08 -7.73
CA SER A 179 11.78 -19.87 -8.73
C SER A 179 10.28 -19.62 -8.58
N ALA A 180 9.65 -19.13 -9.64
CA ALA A 180 8.22 -18.85 -9.71
C ALA A 180 7.42 -20.13 -9.42
N GLN A 181 7.10 -20.37 -8.15
CA GLN A 181 5.95 -21.21 -7.82
C GLN A 181 4.73 -20.35 -8.14
N ALA A 182 4.06 -20.69 -9.23
CA ALA A 182 2.82 -20.05 -9.64
C ALA A 182 1.79 -20.26 -8.54
N ILE A 183 1.48 -19.18 -7.81
CA ILE A 183 0.37 -19.15 -6.86
C ILE A 183 -0.90 -19.33 -7.69
N ASP A 184 -1.68 -20.36 -7.39
CA ASP A 184 -2.94 -20.64 -8.10
C ASP A 184 -3.98 -19.61 -7.66
N LEU A 185 -4.58 -18.90 -8.63
CA LEU A 185 -5.58 -17.86 -8.38
C LEU A 185 -6.87 -18.41 -7.77
N SER A 186 -7.08 -19.73 -7.83
CA SER A 186 -8.24 -20.41 -7.24
C SER A 186 -8.20 -20.51 -5.70
N ASP A 187 -7.05 -20.25 -5.07
CA ASP A 187 -6.91 -20.23 -3.61
C ASP A 187 -7.51 -18.96 -2.97
N PHE A 188 -7.81 -17.94 -3.77
CA PHE A 188 -8.36 -16.68 -3.31
C PHE A 188 -9.90 -16.72 -3.33
N GLU A 189 -10.49 -16.81 -2.14
CA GLU A 189 -11.94 -16.94 -1.97
C GLU A 189 -12.69 -15.70 -2.51
N SER A 190 -13.54 -15.89 -3.52
CA SER A 190 -14.44 -14.85 -4.00
C SER A 190 -15.56 -14.63 -2.97
N ALA A 191 -15.67 -13.40 -2.44
CA ALA A 191 -16.80 -13.02 -1.58
C ALA A 191 -18.08 -12.72 -2.39
N LEU A 192 -18.02 -12.87 -3.71
CA LEU A 192 -19.16 -12.75 -4.62
C LEU A 192 -19.54 -14.17 -5.05
N GLU A 193 -20.82 -14.54 -4.89
CA GLU A 193 -21.37 -15.81 -5.39
C GLU A 193 -21.42 -15.81 -6.92
N ILE A 194 -20.27 -15.99 -7.55
CA ILE A 194 -20.11 -16.02 -9.01
C ILE A 194 -19.96 -17.47 -9.43
N LYS A 195 -20.88 -17.95 -10.29
CA LYS A 195 -20.90 -19.34 -10.77
C LYS A 195 -19.82 -19.65 -11.83
N ASP A 196 -19.23 -18.62 -12.42
CA ASP A 196 -18.27 -18.75 -13.52
C ASP A 196 -16.83 -18.62 -13.00
N LYS A 197 -16.03 -19.66 -13.25
CA LYS A 197 -14.63 -19.79 -12.79
C LYS A 197 -13.72 -18.68 -13.34
N ALA A 198 -13.90 -18.27 -14.60
CA ALA A 198 -13.08 -17.23 -15.20
C ALA A 198 -13.33 -15.86 -14.56
N LEU A 199 -14.59 -15.59 -14.18
CA LEU A 199 -14.96 -14.35 -13.50
C LEU A 199 -14.47 -14.32 -12.04
N VAL A 200 -14.37 -15.47 -11.37
CA VAL A 200 -13.78 -15.59 -10.02
C VAL A 200 -12.30 -15.23 -10.05
N GLU A 201 -11.54 -15.74 -11.02
CA GLU A 201 -10.11 -15.43 -11.17
C GLU A 201 -9.89 -13.94 -11.44
N VAL A 202 -10.70 -13.33 -12.34
CA VAL A 202 -10.64 -11.88 -12.60
C VAL A 202 -11.04 -11.07 -11.37
N ALA A 203 -12.04 -11.49 -10.61
CA ALA A 203 -12.45 -10.83 -9.37
C ALA A 203 -11.35 -10.90 -8.29
N ALA A 204 -10.64 -12.02 -8.18
CA ALA A 204 -9.50 -12.18 -7.29
C ALA A 204 -8.37 -11.22 -7.66
N VAL A 205 -8.00 -11.13 -8.94
CA VAL A 205 -6.97 -10.19 -9.45
C VAL A 205 -7.39 -8.75 -9.20
N LEU A 206 -8.64 -8.38 -9.49
CA LEU A 206 -9.15 -7.03 -9.24
C LEU A 206 -9.14 -6.69 -7.74
N ARG A 207 -9.47 -7.65 -6.87
CA ARG A 207 -9.38 -7.47 -5.42
C ARG A 207 -7.94 -7.25 -4.98
N MET A 208 -6.99 -8.04 -5.47
CA MET A 208 -5.56 -7.84 -5.17
C MET A 208 -5.07 -6.45 -5.61
N LEU A 209 -5.41 -6.04 -6.83
CA LEU A 209 -5.07 -4.71 -7.34
C LEU A 209 -5.71 -3.61 -6.49
N TYR A 210 -6.94 -3.82 -6.04
CA TYR A 210 -7.65 -2.88 -5.18
C TYR A 210 -7.04 -2.78 -3.78
N VAL A 211 -6.70 -3.91 -3.16
CA VAL A 211 -5.98 -3.96 -1.87
C VAL A 211 -4.63 -3.28 -1.98
N LYS A 212 -3.86 -3.56 -3.04
CA LYS A 212 -2.59 -2.86 -3.32
C LYS A 212 -2.79 -1.35 -3.43
N LYS A 213 -3.84 -0.91 -4.12
CA LYS A 213 -4.16 0.51 -4.28
C LYS A 213 -4.60 1.15 -2.96
N LEU A 214 -5.40 0.47 -2.14
CA LEU A 214 -5.78 0.95 -0.82
C LEU A 214 -4.57 1.11 0.10
N ARG A 215 -3.66 0.14 0.09
CA ARG A 215 -2.40 0.22 0.84
C ARG A 215 -1.52 1.37 0.37
N LEU A 216 -1.38 1.58 -0.95
CA LEU A 216 -0.64 2.73 -1.49
C LEU A 216 -1.25 4.06 -1.05
N VAL A 217 -2.58 4.18 -1.08
CA VAL A 217 -3.29 5.38 -0.62
C VAL A 217 -3.09 5.59 0.88
N GLN A 218 -3.11 4.54 1.69
CA GLN A 218 -2.79 4.63 3.12
C GLN A 218 -1.36 5.09 3.37
N SER A 219 -0.38 4.55 2.65
CA SER A 219 1.03 5.01 2.74
C SER A 219 1.16 6.48 2.36
N GLN A 220 0.47 6.93 1.30
CA GLN A 220 0.46 8.35 0.90
C GLN A 220 -0.22 9.25 1.94
N ILE A 221 -1.29 8.79 2.59
CA ILE A 221 -1.93 9.51 3.69
C ILE A 221 -0.96 9.64 4.85
N ASN A 222 -0.26 8.57 5.22
CA ASN A 222 0.71 8.58 6.32
C ASN A 222 1.89 9.51 6.01
N GLU A 223 2.43 9.50 4.79
CA GLU A 223 3.49 10.42 4.36
C GLU A 223 3.03 11.88 4.41
N LEU A 224 1.81 12.16 3.92
CA LEU A 224 1.22 13.49 3.98
C LEU A 224 1.01 13.96 5.43
N ILE A 225 0.59 13.09 6.34
CA ILE A 225 0.44 13.40 7.76
C ILE A 225 1.80 13.81 8.35
N THR A 226 2.86 13.07 8.05
CA THR A 226 4.23 13.40 8.49
C THR A 226 4.65 14.78 8.00
N VAL A 227 4.44 15.09 6.72
CA VAL A 227 4.74 16.42 6.14
C VAL A 227 3.89 17.52 6.78
N VAL A 228 2.59 17.29 7.00
CA VAL A 228 1.71 18.26 7.66
C VAL A 228 2.15 18.49 9.11
N GLN A 229 2.59 17.46 9.84
CA GLN A 229 3.13 17.60 11.19
C GLN A 229 4.44 18.42 11.19
N GLU A 230 5.31 18.22 10.21
CA GLU A 230 6.53 19.04 10.03
C GLU A 230 6.22 20.49 9.70
N MET A 231 5.21 20.76 8.86
CA MET A 231 4.82 22.12 8.46
C MET A 231 3.97 22.87 9.50
N THR A 232 3.16 22.15 10.29
CA THR A 232 2.34 22.73 11.36
C THR A 232 3.11 22.92 12.67
N ALA A 233 4.35 22.42 12.74
CA ALA A 233 5.34 22.80 13.75
C ALA A 233 5.76 24.27 13.57
N ASN A 234 4.90 25.20 13.99
CA ASN A 234 5.21 26.62 13.99
C ASN A 234 6.16 26.96 15.19
N PRO A 235 7.34 27.59 15.00
CA PRO A 235 8.35 27.75 16.07
C PRO A 235 8.02 28.82 17.14
N LYS A 236 6.82 29.39 17.13
CA LYS A 236 6.40 30.44 18.07
C LYS A 236 4.94 30.24 18.47
N THR A 237 4.72 29.46 19.52
CA THR A 237 3.48 29.52 20.29
C THR A 237 3.79 29.37 21.78
N ASP A 238 3.67 30.51 22.46
CA ASP A 238 3.50 30.73 23.91
C ASP A 238 4.48 30.09 24.91
N GLN A 239 5.54 30.86 25.25
CA GLN A 239 6.46 30.56 26.36
C GLN A 239 5.81 30.56 27.77
N ARG A 240 4.49 30.75 27.88
CA ARG A 240 3.72 30.52 29.11
C ARG A 240 3.04 29.15 29.17
N LEU A 241 2.96 28.42 28.05
CA LEU A 241 2.60 26.99 28.00
C LEU A 241 3.87 26.12 28.01
N GLY A 242 4.77 26.39 28.96
CA GLY A 242 5.96 25.59 29.26
C GLY A 242 5.65 24.19 29.81
N LYS A 243 4.76 23.44 29.15
CA LYS A 243 4.37 22.06 29.49
C LYS A 243 4.14 21.13 28.29
N VAL A 244 4.32 21.59 27.05
CA VAL A 244 4.36 20.69 25.88
C VAL A 244 5.62 20.98 25.07
N ALA A 245 6.73 21.13 25.77
CA ALA A 245 8.01 20.83 25.16
C ALA A 245 7.98 19.34 24.84
N ASP A 246 8.39 19.00 23.62
CA ASP A 246 9.10 17.77 23.30
C ASP A 246 10.18 17.52 24.36
N PHE A 247 9.78 16.98 25.50
CA PHE A 247 10.63 16.05 26.20
C PHE A 247 10.72 14.84 25.28
N MET A 248 11.63 14.91 24.30
CA MET A 248 12.53 13.80 24.08
C MET A 248 13.09 13.45 25.46
N LEU A 249 12.37 12.61 26.19
CA LEU A 249 12.97 11.82 27.24
C LEU A 249 14.07 11.06 26.51
N GLU A 250 15.32 11.47 26.72
CA GLU A 250 16.46 10.65 26.35
C GLU A 250 16.28 9.32 27.10
N ARG A 251 15.71 8.35 26.38
CA ARG A 251 15.47 7.00 26.90
C ARG A 251 16.84 6.46 27.28
N LYS A 252 16.99 5.97 28.51
CA LYS A 252 18.26 5.39 28.99
C LYS A 252 18.39 3.91 28.65
N LEU A 253 17.29 3.28 28.27
CA LEU A 253 17.20 1.86 27.97
C LEU A 253 16.34 1.64 26.73
N PRO A 254 16.65 0.61 25.91
CA PRO A 254 15.91 0.33 24.70
C PRO A 254 14.51 -0.20 24.98
N ASN A 255 13.61 -0.08 23.99
CA ASN A 255 12.38 -0.83 23.88
C ASN A 255 12.53 -1.89 22.80
N VAL A 256 12.17 -3.13 23.13
CA VAL A 256 12.26 -4.26 22.21
C VAL A 256 10.88 -4.88 22.06
N MET A 257 10.44 -5.05 20.83
CA MET A 257 9.13 -5.61 20.51
C MET A 257 9.28 -7.04 19.99
N VAL A 258 8.37 -7.94 20.35
CA VAL A 258 8.30 -9.30 19.85
C VAL A 258 6.96 -9.50 19.16
N VAL A 259 7.01 -9.81 17.87
CA VAL A 259 5.86 -10.02 16.99
C VAL A 259 5.95 -11.37 16.29
N GLY A 260 4.86 -11.75 15.61
CA GLY A 260 4.75 -13.00 14.88
C GLY A 260 3.36 -13.59 15.00
N THR A 261 3.07 -14.58 14.16
CA THR A 261 1.76 -15.26 14.13
C THR A 261 1.42 -15.89 15.49
N PRO A 262 0.15 -15.94 15.92
CA PRO A 262 -0.26 -16.71 17.10
C PRO A 262 0.33 -18.13 17.11
N ALA A 263 0.72 -18.61 18.29
CA ALA A 263 1.37 -19.92 18.50
C ALA A 263 2.83 -20.08 18.02
N THR A 264 3.51 -19.02 17.56
CA THR A 264 4.97 -19.06 17.27
C THR A 264 5.87 -19.05 18.50
N GLY A 265 5.32 -18.86 19.71
CA GLY A 265 6.06 -18.93 20.98
C GLY A 265 6.48 -17.58 21.60
N LYS A 266 5.91 -16.46 21.12
CA LYS A 266 6.16 -15.10 21.64
C LYS A 266 6.12 -15.01 23.17
N THR A 267 5.00 -15.40 23.77
CA THR A 267 4.77 -15.34 25.22
C THR A 267 5.82 -16.11 26.02
N THR A 268 6.22 -17.29 25.54
CA THR A 268 7.23 -18.13 26.18
C THR A 268 8.60 -17.47 26.15
N ILE A 269 9.03 -16.99 24.98
CA ILE A 269 10.33 -16.35 24.80
C ILE A 269 10.41 -15.03 25.57
N ILE A 270 9.40 -14.17 25.44
CA ILE A 270 9.43 -12.82 26.02
C ILE A 270 9.44 -12.87 27.55
N SER A 271 8.71 -13.82 28.14
CA SER A 271 8.68 -14.03 29.59
C SER A 271 10.06 -14.41 30.14
N GLU A 272 10.81 -15.22 29.39
CA GLU A 272 12.16 -15.63 29.80
C GLU A 272 13.18 -14.51 29.59
N VAL A 273 13.08 -13.78 28.47
CA VAL A 273 13.91 -12.59 28.19
C VAL A 273 13.73 -11.52 29.27
N ALA A 274 12.49 -11.18 29.62
CA ALA A 274 12.20 -10.14 30.60
C ALA A 274 12.79 -10.46 31.98
N LYS A 275 12.70 -11.72 32.43
CA LYS A 275 13.29 -12.20 33.70
C LYS A 275 14.81 -12.05 33.73
N ARG A 276 15.49 -12.32 32.60
CA ARG A 276 16.96 -12.34 32.53
C ARG A 276 17.57 -10.95 32.26
N CYS A 277 16.86 -10.07 31.55
CA CYS A 277 17.36 -8.75 31.16
C CYS A 277 16.98 -7.60 32.10
N GLY A 278 16.13 -7.83 33.11
CA GLY A 278 15.64 -6.78 34.01
C GLY A 278 14.82 -5.71 33.30
N MET A 279 14.15 -6.07 32.20
CA MET A 279 13.28 -5.18 31.43
C MET A 279 11.82 -5.39 31.82
N ALA A 280 11.00 -4.35 31.69
CA ALA A 280 9.58 -4.44 32.00
C ALA A 280 8.83 -5.18 30.88
N LEU A 281 8.18 -6.30 31.22
CA LEU A 281 7.33 -7.05 30.30
C LEU A 281 5.99 -6.33 30.09
N MET A 282 5.62 -6.09 28.84
CA MET A 282 4.31 -5.56 28.45
C MET A 282 3.62 -6.50 27.46
N GLN A 283 2.60 -7.21 27.92
CA GLN A 283 1.76 -8.05 27.07
C GLN A 283 0.49 -7.27 26.72
N LEU A 284 0.48 -6.64 25.55
CA LEU A 284 -0.51 -5.61 25.24
C LEU A 284 -1.95 -6.15 25.20
N SER A 285 -2.14 -7.38 24.69
CA SER A 285 -3.45 -8.04 24.69
C SER A 285 -3.99 -8.24 26.12
N GLU A 286 -3.16 -8.65 27.07
CA GLU A 286 -3.58 -8.82 28.46
C GLU A 286 -3.86 -7.49 29.16
N ILE A 287 -3.04 -6.47 28.88
CA ILE A 287 -3.24 -5.11 29.39
C ILE A 287 -4.57 -4.56 28.91
N ALA A 288 -4.90 -4.75 27.63
CA ALA A 288 -6.15 -4.29 27.04
C ALA A 288 -7.37 -4.95 27.71
N ILE A 289 -7.36 -6.28 27.85
CA ILE A 289 -8.44 -7.04 28.51
C ILE A 289 -8.60 -6.59 29.97
N LYS A 290 -7.49 -6.50 30.72
CA LYS A 290 -7.52 -6.16 32.15
C LYS A 290 -8.08 -4.76 32.42
N HIS A 291 -7.86 -3.81 31.52
CA HIS A 291 -8.31 -2.43 31.67
C HIS A 291 -9.60 -2.12 30.89
N GLY A 292 -10.19 -3.11 30.23
CA GLY A 292 -11.43 -2.94 29.45
C GLY A 292 -11.24 -2.03 28.23
N PHE A 293 -10.09 -2.13 27.55
CA PHE A 293 -9.83 -1.46 26.26
C PHE A 293 -10.29 -2.36 25.11
N THR A 294 -11.54 -2.80 25.18
CA THR A 294 -12.21 -3.60 24.15
C THR A 294 -13.41 -2.81 23.66
N LEU A 295 -13.60 -2.75 22.34
CA LEU A 295 -14.73 -2.05 21.71
C LEU A 295 -15.93 -2.97 21.62
N ASP A 296 -15.75 -4.11 20.94
CA ASP A 296 -16.78 -5.10 20.64
C ASP A 296 -16.16 -6.50 20.59
N TYR A 297 -17.01 -7.53 20.69
CA TYR A 297 -16.58 -8.91 20.44
C TYR A 297 -16.86 -9.28 18.99
N ASP A 298 -15.82 -9.65 18.25
CA ASP A 298 -15.99 -10.18 16.90
C ASP A 298 -16.40 -11.65 16.98
N SER A 299 -17.68 -11.92 16.74
CA SER A 299 -18.24 -13.28 16.73
C SER A 299 -17.68 -14.15 15.59
N THR A 300 -17.21 -13.56 14.51
CA THR A 300 -16.68 -14.26 13.33
C THR A 300 -15.29 -14.81 13.61
N TYR A 301 -14.43 -14.00 14.24
CA TYR A 301 -13.05 -14.37 14.55
C TYR A 301 -12.86 -14.85 16.00
N SER A 302 -13.93 -14.82 16.78
CA SER A 302 -13.97 -15.20 18.20
C SER A 302 -12.86 -14.49 18.98
N CYS A 303 -12.82 -13.17 18.90
CA CYS A 303 -11.84 -12.32 19.58
C CYS A 303 -12.41 -10.95 19.91
N ASP A 304 -11.93 -10.35 20.99
CA ASP A 304 -12.23 -8.96 21.32
C ASP A 304 -11.53 -8.01 20.34
N VAL A 305 -12.30 -7.07 19.78
CA VAL A 305 -11.78 -5.94 19.02
C VAL A 305 -11.18 -4.97 20.03
N LEU A 306 -9.87 -4.73 19.96
CA LEU A 306 -9.17 -3.87 20.90
C LEU A 306 -9.36 -2.39 20.56
N ASP A 307 -9.54 -1.55 21.59
CA ASP A 307 -9.46 -0.10 21.46
C ASP A 307 -7.98 0.32 21.52
N GLU A 308 -7.33 0.28 20.36
CA GLU A 308 -5.91 0.57 20.21
C GLU A 308 -5.55 2.01 20.60
N SER A 309 -6.49 2.96 20.42
CA SER A 309 -6.27 4.36 20.81
C SER A 309 -6.13 4.51 22.32
N ARG A 310 -7.06 3.91 23.09
CA ARG A 310 -7.01 3.94 24.56
C ARG A 310 -5.84 3.12 25.10
N LEU A 311 -5.55 1.98 24.49
CA LEU A 311 -4.40 1.16 24.85
C LEU A 311 -3.09 1.95 24.64
N LEU A 312 -2.93 2.62 23.50
CA LEU A 312 -1.76 3.42 23.20
C LEU A 312 -1.59 4.57 24.21
N GLU A 313 -2.66 5.31 24.51
CA GLU A 313 -2.62 6.38 25.52
C GLU A 313 -2.20 5.86 26.90
N HIS A 314 -2.65 4.66 27.28
CA HIS A 314 -2.31 4.04 28.55
C HIS A 314 -0.83 3.63 28.63
N ILE A 315 -0.27 3.03 27.58
CA ILE A 315 1.11 2.51 27.59
C ILE A 315 2.16 3.58 27.25
N LYS A 316 1.79 4.64 26.53
CA LYS A 316 2.70 5.68 26.04
C LYS A 316 3.64 6.23 27.10
N PRO A 317 3.20 6.56 28.34
CA PRO A 317 4.11 7.04 29.38
C PRO A 317 5.22 6.04 29.76
N GLN A 318 4.93 4.74 29.70
CA GLN A 318 5.90 3.69 30.02
C GLN A 318 6.82 3.42 28.83
N VAL A 319 6.29 3.39 27.61
CA VAL A 319 7.08 3.22 26.38
C VAL A 319 8.08 4.37 26.22
N LEU A 320 7.67 5.61 26.47
CA LEU A 320 8.55 6.79 26.38
C LEU A 320 9.68 6.82 27.42
N ARG A 321 9.59 6.04 28.51
CA ARG A 321 10.69 5.92 29.48
C ARG A 321 11.80 4.97 29.02
N GLY A 322 11.51 4.07 28.08
CA GLY A 322 12.43 3.01 27.67
C GLY A 322 12.49 1.84 28.66
N GLY A 323 13.18 0.76 28.27
CA GLY A 323 13.43 -0.40 29.14
C GLY A 323 12.33 -1.47 29.12
N ASN A 324 11.58 -1.57 28.02
CA ASN A 324 10.43 -2.47 27.94
C ASN A 324 10.64 -3.58 26.91
N VAL A 325 10.12 -4.78 27.20
CA VAL A 325 9.92 -5.84 26.20
C VAL A 325 8.43 -5.96 25.95
N ILE A 326 8.02 -5.73 24.72
CA ILE A 326 6.61 -5.56 24.32
C ILE A 326 6.18 -6.76 23.47
N GLU A 327 5.15 -7.48 23.89
CA GLU A 327 4.50 -8.54 23.10
C GLU A 327 3.19 -8.02 22.53
N TYR A 328 3.08 -8.06 21.20
CA TYR A 328 1.82 -7.83 20.50
C TYR A 328 1.81 -8.59 19.17
N HIS A 329 0.68 -8.56 18.47
CA HIS A 329 0.48 -9.28 17.22
C HIS A 329 0.63 -8.39 15.98
N GLY A 330 0.35 -7.09 16.08
CA GLY A 330 0.70 -6.08 15.07
C GLY A 330 1.74 -5.10 15.61
N CYS A 331 2.20 -4.18 14.77
CA CYS A 331 3.16 -3.12 15.14
C CYS A 331 2.81 -1.72 14.61
N ASP A 332 1.71 -1.57 13.88
CA ASP A 332 1.17 -0.32 13.34
C ASP A 332 1.03 0.85 14.34
N MET A 333 0.75 0.57 15.61
CA MET A 333 0.63 1.57 16.67
C MET A 333 1.98 2.13 17.17
N PHE A 334 3.11 1.64 16.65
CA PHE A 334 4.46 2.02 17.05
C PHE A 334 5.28 2.63 15.90
N THR A 335 6.33 3.36 16.25
CA THR A 335 7.27 3.95 15.29
C THR A 335 8.72 3.69 15.69
N SER A 336 9.67 3.87 14.76
CA SER A 336 11.11 3.78 15.03
C SER A 336 11.62 4.73 16.11
N GLY A 337 10.87 5.79 16.44
CA GLY A 337 11.23 6.67 17.56
C GLY A 337 10.97 6.04 18.94
N THR A 338 10.10 5.05 18.99
CA THR A 338 9.64 4.40 20.24
C THR A 338 10.14 2.97 20.41
N ILE A 339 10.52 2.29 19.33
CA ILE A 339 10.98 0.89 19.33
C ILE A 339 12.36 0.79 18.68
N ASP A 340 13.31 0.21 19.40
CA ASP A 340 14.72 0.13 18.97
C ASP A 340 15.05 -1.21 18.32
N ALA A 341 14.29 -2.25 18.64
CA ALA A 341 14.36 -3.53 17.95
C ALA A 341 13.00 -4.24 17.87
N VAL A 342 12.78 -4.93 16.76
CA VAL A 342 11.62 -5.79 16.52
C VAL A 342 12.09 -7.21 16.24
N ILE A 343 11.53 -8.17 16.98
CA ILE A 343 11.86 -9.58 16.89
C ILE A 343 10.67 -10.30 16.29
N ILE A 344 10.85 -10.86 15.09
CA ILE A 344 9.81 -11.60 14.38
C ILE A 344 10.05 -13.09 14.61
N LEU A 345 9.08 -13.76 15.23
CA LEU A 345 9.11 -15.21 15.45
C LEU A 345 8.32 -15.93 14.37
N HIS A 346 8.98 -16.87 13.70
CA HIS A 346 8.41 -17.79 12.73
C HIS A 346 8.34 -19.21 13.26
N THR A 347 7.45 -20.00 12.68
CA THR A 347 7.37 -21.44 12.91
C THR A 347 7.02 -22.12 11.59
N ASP A 348 7.65 -23.26 11.31
CA ASP A 348 7.34 -24.05 10.13
C ASP A 348 5.84 -24.39 10.12
N THR A 349 5.23 -24.34 8.94
CA THR A 349 3.76 -24.37 8.77
C THR A 349 3.14 -25.64 9.35
N GLU A 350 3.75 -26.79 9.16
CA GLU A 350 3.27 -28.07 9.73
C GLU A 350 3.22 -28.01 11.27
N LEU A 351 4.30 -27.54 11.90
CA LEU A 351 4.38 -27.41 13.35
C LEU A 351 3.44 -26.32 13.88
N LEU A 352 3.28 -25.22 13.14
CA LEU A 352 2.38 -24.14 13.50
C LEU A 352 0.92 -24.62 13.48
N TYR A 353 0.53 -25.39 12.47
CA TYR A 353 -0.80 -25.99 12.37
C TYR A 353 -1.11 -26.86 13.60
N ASP A 354 -0.20 -27.77 13.95
CA ASP A 354 -0.36 -28.66 15.12
C ASP A 354 -0.49 -27.86 16.42
N ARG A 355 0.30 -26.80 16.60
CA ARG A 355 0.22 -25.91 17.76
C ARG A 355 -1.09 -25.14 17.83
N LEU A 356 -1.62 -24.68 16.70
CA LEU A 356 -2.91 -23.99 16.61
C LEU A 356 -4.08 -24.94 16.86
N LEU A 357 -3.99 -26.17 16.34
CA LEU A 357 -4.97 -27.24 16.59
C LEU A 357 -5.02 -27.61 18.08
N ALA A 358 -3.86 -27.76 18.72
CA ALA A 358 -3.76 -28.03 20.16
C ALA A 358 -4.37 -26.91 21.03
N ARG A 359 -4.46 -25.68 20.52
CA ARG A 359 -5.14 -24.55 21.18
C ARG A 359 -6.66 -24.54 21.00
N GLN A 360 -7.23 -25.56 20.34
CA GLN A 360 -8.67 -25.70 20.08
C GLN A 360 -9.26 -24.51 19.32
N TYR A 361 -8.49 -23.94 18.40
CA TYR A 361 -8.99 -22.90 17.50
C TYR A 361 -9.97 -23.48 16.47
N SER A 362 -10.94 -22.68 16.03
CA SER A 362 -11.82 -23.07 14.93
C SER A 362 -11.02 -23.23 13.63
N GLU A 363 -11.50 -24.08 12.71
CA GLU A 363 -10.83 -24.27 11.42
C GLU A 363 -10.61 -22.96 10.66
N GLN A 364 -11.60 -22.06 10.68
CA GLN A 364 -11.49 -20.73 10.09
C GLN A 364 -10.35 -19.90 10.70
N LYS A 365 -10.21 -19.94 12.03
CA LYS A 365 -9.14 -19.22 12.74
C LYS A 365 -7.78 -19.86 12.50
N ILE A 366 -7.70 -21.19 12.44
CA ILE A 366 -6.47 -21.90 12.08
C ILE A 366 -6.05 -21.50 10.66
N ARG A 367 -6.96 -21.59 9.67
CA ARG A 367 -6.70 -21.21 8.27
C ARG A 367 -6.19 -19.78 8.16
N SER A 368 -6.86 -18.81 8.80
CA SER A 368 -6.45 -17.41 8.77
C SER A 368 -5.04 -17.18 9.36
N ASN A 369 -4.70 -17.85 10.47
CA ASN A 369 -3.35 -17.75 11.04
C ASN A 369 -2.29 -18.44 10.18
N MET A 370 -2.63 -19.58 9.56
CA MET A 370 -1.74 -20.26 8.63
C MET A 370 -1.45 -19.40 7.40
N GLU A 371 -2.47 -18.76 6.82
CA GLU A 371 -2.31 -17.81 5.72
C GLU A 371 -1.42 -16.62 6.12
N CYS A 372 -1.61 -16.07 7.33
CA CYS A 372 -0.77 -14.99 7.86
C CYS A 372 0.73 -15.38 7.89
N GLU A 373 1.06 -16.58 8.36
CA GLU A 373 2.44 -17.07 8.38
C GLU A 373 2.99 -17.36 6.97
N ILE A 374 2.19 -18.04 6.12
CA ILE A 374 2.59 -18.40 4.75
C ILE A 374 2.89 -17.15 3.93
N PHE A 375 2.02 -16.15 4.01
CA PHE A 375 2.16 -14.89 3.27
C PHE A 375 3.13 -13.90 3.93
N ARG A 376 3.76 -14.26 5.06
CA ARG A 376 4.72 -13.40 5.75
C ARG A 376 4.15 -12.01 6.07
N ALA A 377 2.87 -11.95 6.43
CA ALA A 377 2.16 -10.68 6.62
C ALA A 377 2.80 -9.81 7.72
N ILE A 378 3.34 -10.43 8.77
CA ILE A 378 4.06 -9.73 9.85
C ILE A 378 5.40 -9.17 9.38
N ASP A 379 6.13 -9.88 8.51
CA ASP A 379 7.37 -9.33 7.94
C ASP A 379 7.07 -8.07 7.13
N ASP A 380 6.05 -8.14 6.25
CA ASP A 380 5.62 -7.01 5.44
C ASP A 380 5.18 -5.82 6.30
N GLU A 381 4.48 -6.07 7.41
CA GLU A 381 4.04 -5.04 8.34
C GLU A 381 5.23 -4.35 9.02
N VAL A 382 6.20 -5.12 9.51
CA VAL A 382 7.41 -4.59 10.17
C VAL A 382 8.27 -3.81 9.18
N ASP A 383 8.48 -4.34 7.97
CA ASP A 383 9.31 -3.68 6.94
C ASP A 383 8.68 -2.37 6.42
N GLN A 384 7.36 -2.19 6.57
CA GLN A 384 6.66 -0.95 6.23
C GLN A 384 6.54 0.02 7.41
N GLY A 385 6.43 -0.50 8.64
CA GLY A 385 6.21 0.28 9.85
C GLY A 385 7.48 0.86 10.46
N PHE A 386 8.64 0.25 10.21
CA PHE A 386 9.93 0.65 10.78
C PHE A 386 10.97 0.98 9.71
N ASP A 387 11.74 2.03 9.97
CA ASP A 387 12.89 2.43 9.18
C ASP A 387 14.20 1.74 9.62
N ASP A 388 15.30 2.03 8.93
CA ASP A 388 16.63 1.46 9.18
C ASP A 388 17.22 1.77 10.58
N ARG A 389 16.56 2.62 11.39
CA ARG A 389 17.00 2.90 12.76
C ARG A 389 16.61 1.79 13.72
N THR A 390 15.56 1.03 13.40
CA THR A 390 15.07 -0.07 14.23
C THR A 390 15.73 -1.38 13.80
N VAL A 391 16.29 -2.12 14.75
CA VAL A 391 16.94 -3.41 14.46
C VAL A 391 15.89 -4.50 14.31
N VAL A 392 15.77 -5.09 13.13
CA VAL A 392 14.84 -6.21 12.89
C VAL A 392 15.57 -7.55 12.96
N LEU A 393 15.12 -8.44 13.85
CA LEU A 393 15.66 -9.78 14.03
C LEU A 393 14.59 -10.84 13.76
N ARG A 394 14.81 -11.68 12.73
CA ARG A 394 13.91 -12.78 12.36
C ARG A 394 14.43 -14.11 12.90
N LEU A 395 13.61 -14.86 13.63
CA LEU A 395 13.99 -16.11 14.30
C LEU A 395 12.99 -17.23 14.00
N LEU A 396 13.50 -18.42 13.70
CA LEU A 396 12.72 -19.66 13.66
C LEU A 396 12.61 -20.26 15.06
N ASN A 397 11.41 -20.72 15.43
CA ASN A 397 11.09 -21.27 16.73
C ASN A 397 10.24 -22.55 16.63
N ASN A 398 10.86 -23.63 16.16
CA ASN A 398 10.21 -24.89 15.82
C ASN A 398 10.24 -25.89 16.99
N TYR A 399 11.34 -25.94 17.73
CA TYR A 399 11.56 -26.91 18.80
C TYR A 399 11.94 -26.25 20.12
N PRO A 400 11.78 -26.93 21.27
CA PRO A 400 12.16 -26.38 22.58
C PRO A 400 13.61 -25.88 22.66
N GLU A 401 14.54 -26.51 21.96
CA GLU A 401 15.95 -26.11 21.90
C GLU A 401 16.14 -24.75 21.21
N ASP A 402 15.22 -24.38 20.30
CA ASP A 402 15.22 -23.07 19.66
C ASP A 402 14.90 -21.97 20.68
N ILE A 403 14.13 -22.26 21.73
CA ILE A 403 13.73 -21.27 22.75
C ILE A 403 14.97 -20.73 23.45
N ASP A 404 15.82 -21.60 24.03
CA ASP A 404 17.01 -21.17 24.75
C ASP A 404 18.00 -20.44 23.84
N ARG A 405 18.18 -20.93 22.61
CA ARG A 405 19.02 -20.29 21.60
C ARG A 405 18.50 -18.90 21.22
N ASN A 406 17.19 -18.77 21.00
CA ASN A 406 16.55 -17.52 20.62
C ASN A 406 16.60 -16.53 21.77
N VAL A 407 16.28 -16.95 23.00
CA VAL A 407 16.44 -16.14 24.22
C VAL A 407 17.87 -15.62 24.32
N GLY A 408 18.89 -16.44 24.13
CA GLY A 408 20.30 -16.01 24.16
C GLY A 408 20.61 -14.92 23.11
N LYS A 409 20.14 -15.08 21.87
CA LYS A 409 20.29 -14.07 20.80
C LYS A 409 19.62 -12.74 21.15
N ILE A 410 18.40 -12.82 21.68
CA ILE A 410 17.61 -11.63 22.05
C ILE A 410 18.26 -10.89 23.21
N ILE A 411 18.75 -11.62 24.23
CA ILE A 411 19.47 -11.02 25.36
C ILE A 411 20.74 -10.32 24.86
N SER A 412 21.52 -10.97 24.00
CA SER A 412 22.72 -10.36 23.41
C SER A 412 22.40 -9.04 22.70
N LEU A 413 21.33 -9.04 21.87
CA LEU A 413 20.86 -7.83 21.19
C LEU A 413 20.45 -6.73 22.17
N ILE A 414 19.74 -7.08 23.24
CA ILE A 414 19.31 -6.12 24.28
C ILE A 414 20.53 -5.50 24.97
N GLU A 415 21.52 -6.30 25.35
CA GLU A 415 22.73 -5.79 26.01
C GLU A 415 23.56 -4.90 25.08
N ASP A 416 23.68 -5.25 23.79
CA ASP A 416 24.32 -4.40 22.79
C ASP A 416 23.58 -3.05 22.64
N LEU A 417 22.24 -3.07 22.62
CA LEU A 417 21.45 -1.84 22.58
C LEU A 417 21.63 -1.02 23.85
N LYS A 418 21.56 -1.63 25.04
CA LYS A 418 21.82 -0.94 26.32
C LYS A 418 23.18 -0.26 26.33
N ALA A 419 24.22 -0.89 25.81
CA ALA A 419 25.55 -0.30 25.71
C ALA A 419 25.58 0.94 24.80
N ARG A 420 24.86 0.91 23.66
CA ARG A 420 24.71 2.09 22.77
C ARG A 420 23.99 3.24 23.46
N PHE A 421 22.91 2.95 24.21
CA PHE A 421 22.18 3.95 24.98
C PHE A 421 23.04 4.56 26.10
N ALA A 422 23.87 3.76 26.76
CA ALA A 422 24.81 4.23 27.78
C ALA A 422 25.90 5.16 27.19
N ALA A 423 26.45 4.80 26.03
CA ALA A 423 27.48 5.59 25.34
C ALA A 423 26.96 6.92 24.76
N THR A 424 25.66 7.02 24.49
CA THR A 424 25.04 8.26 23.98
C THR A 424 24.66 9.21 25.13
N SER A 425 24.55 8.69 26.37
CA SER A 425 24.19 9.45 27.57
C SER A 425 25.40 9.98 28.35
N SER A 426 26.62 9.70 27.89
CA SER A 426 27.92 10.10 28.47
C SER A 426 28.59 11.15 27.59
#